data_AF-A0A6F9BY54-F1
#
_entry.id   AF-A0A6F9BY54-F1
#
_cell.length_a   1.000
_cell.length_b   1.000
_cell.length_c   1.000
_cell.angle_alpha   90.00
_cell.angle_beta   90.00
_cell.angle_gamma   90.00
#
_symmetry.space_group_name_H-M   'P 1'
#
loop_
_entity.id
_entity.type
_entity.pdbx_description
1 polymer ?
#
loop_
_entity_poly.entity_id
_entity_poly.type
_entity_poly.pdbx_seq_one_letter_code
_entity_poly.pdbx_strand_id
1 'polypeptide(L)'
;MAGGLFAMDRKYFNELGQYDSGMDIWGGENLEISFRIWMCGGQLLIIPCSRVGHIFRKRRPYGSPGGQDTMAHNSLRLAHVWMDEYKEQYLNLRPELRERAYGDISERQAVRQRLQCHSFKWYLDTIYPEMQVASPHNKPQQPVFLRNLQADRCLVAQGRSTQKGGAVVLRSCDTHNPEQVH
;
A
#
# COMPACT_ATOMS: atom_id res chain seq x y z
N MET A 1 -5.55 -2.04 -9.67
CA MET A 1 -5.06 -2.90 -10.78
C MET A 1 -3.60 -3.31 -10.57
N ALA A 2 -3.09 -4.25 -11.37
CA ALA A 2 -1.67 -4.64 -11.35
C ALA A 2 -0.72 -3.56 -11.90
N GLY A 3 -1.19 -2.70 -12.83
CA GLY A 3 -0.48 -1.51 -13.30
C GLY A 3 0.29 -1.66 -14.61
N GLY A 4 0.96 -2.80 -14.83
CA GLY A 4 1.82 -2.97 -16.01
C GLY A 4 1.09 -3.10 -17.35
N LEU A 5 -0.19 -3.50 -17.34
CA LEU A 5 -1.01 -3.65 -18.54
C LEU A 5 -2.43 -3.15 -18.26
N PHE A 6 -2.86 -2.12 -18.98
CA PHE A 6 -4.22 -1.60 -18.99
C PHE A 6 -4.44 -0.79 -20.27
N ALA A 7 -5.70 -0.47 -20.56
CA ALA A 7 -6.09 0.44 -21.64
C ALA A 7 -6.97 1.55 -21.07
N MET A 8 -6.77 2.77 -21.57
CA MET A 8 -7.52 3.96 -21.14
C MET A 8 -7.60 4.94 -22.32
N ASP A 9 -8.71 5.68 -22.41
CA ASP A 9 -8.79 6.80 -23.34
C ASP A 9 -7.71 7.86 -23.03
N ARG A 10 -7.07 8.37 -24.08
CA ARG A 10 -5.94 9.30 -23.92
C ARG A 10 -6.38 10.64 -23.31
N LYS A 11 -7.56 11.15 -23.67
CA LYS A 11 -8.07 12.42 -23.13
C LYS A 11 -8.41 12.24 -21.65
N TYR A 12 -9.09 11.15 -21.31
CA TYR A 12 -9.38 10.81 -19.92
C TYR A 12 -8.10 10.65 -19.08
N PHE A 13 -7.06 9.99 -19.60
CA PHE A 13 -5.76 9.89 -18.91
C PHE A 13 -5.14 11.26 -18.62
N ASN A 14 -5.24 12.20 -19.57
CA ASN A 14 -4.76 13.57 -19.40
C ASN A 14 -5.62 14.37 -18.40
N GLU A 15 -6.94 14.21 -18.45
CA GLU A 15 -7.89 14.86 -17.53
C GLU A 15 -7.67 14.43 -16.07
N LEU A 16 -7.36 13.14 -15.87
CA LEU A 16 -6.94 12.58 -14.58
C LEU A 16 -5.56 13.08 -14.12
N GLY A 17 -4.83 13.86 -14.92
CA GLY A 17 -3.53 14.39 -14.54
C GLY A 17 -2.38 13.38 -14.69
N GLN A 18 -2.54 12.38 -15.56
CA GLN A 18 -1.53 11.35 -15.89
C GLN A 18 -1.02 10.62 -14.63
N TYR A 19 0.20 10.10 -14.64
CA TYR A 19 0.86 9.61 -13.42
C TYR A 19 1.36 10.78 -12.56
N ASP A 20 1.48 10.54 -11.25
CA ASP A 20 2.19 11.45 -10.35
C ASP A 20 3.67 11.53 -10.77
N SER A 21 4.08 12.69 -11.29
CA SER A 21 5.44 12.94 -11.78
C SER A 21 6.48 12.98 -10.66
N GLY A 22 6.04 13.08 -9.40
CA GLY A 22 6.91 12.96 -8.23
C GLY A 22 7.13 11.52 -7.75
N MET A 23 6.57 10.51 -8.43
CA MET A 23 6.87 9.11 -8.13
C MET A 23 8.16 8.65 -8.82
N ASP A 24 9.00 7.96 -8.06
CA ASP A 24 10.29 7.47 -8.52
C ASP A 24 10.22 5.99 -8.91
N ILE A 25 10.66 5.70 -10.14
CA ILE A 25 11.03 4.38 -10.70
C ILE A 25 9.96 3.29 -10.62
N TRP A 26 9.62 2.83 -9.41
CA TRP A 26 8.72 1.71 -9.20
C TRP A 26 8.06 1.78 -7.83
N GLY A 27 6.75 1.55 -7.81
CA GLY A 27 5.96 1.19 -6.65
C GLY A 27 4.87 2.20 -6.37
N GLY A 28 3.68 1.71 -6.04
CA GLY A 28 2.54 2.54 -5.65
C GLY A 28 1.80 3.18 -6.82
N GLU A 29 2.41 3.35 -8.00
CA GLU A 29 1.80 4.01 -9.14
C GLU A 29 0.51 3.32 -9.61
N ASN A 30 0.47 1.99 -9.52
CA ASN A 30 -0.67 1.17 -9.88
C ASN A 30 -1.85 1.36 -8.91
N LEU A 31 -1.57 1.56 -7.62
CA LEU A 31 -2.58 1.85 -6.60
C LEU A 31 -3.06 3.30 -6.72
N GLU A 32 -2.14 4.23 -6.96
CA GLU A 32 -2.40 5.67 -7.04
C GLU A 32 -3.43 5.97 -8.11
N ILE A 33 -3.18 5.49 -9.33
CA ILE A 33 -4.10 5.66 -10.44
C ILE A 33 -5.40 4.87 -10.23
N SER A 34 -5.37 3.73 -9.51
CA SER A 34 -6.59 2.96 -9.22
C SER A 34 -7.52 3.73 -8.29
N PHE A 35 -6.98 4.32 -7.21
CA PHE A 35 -7.73 5.15 -6.28
C PHE A 35 -8.26 6.38 -6.99
N ARG A 36 -7.43 7.07 -7.78
CA ARG A 36 -7.86 8.22 -8.57
C ARG A 36 -9.01 7.89 -9.51
N ILE A 37 -8.91 6.82 -10.31
CA ILE A 37 -9.99 6.44 -11.24
C ILE A 37 -11.30 6.25 -10.48
N TRP A 38 -11.30 5.42 -9.44
CA TRP A 38 -12.53 5.12 -8.70
C TRP A 38 -13.10 6.32 -7.96
N MET A 39 -12.25 7.05 -7.24
CA MET A 39 -12.69 8.16 -6.39
C MET A 39 -13.11 9.37 -7.21
N CYS A 40 -12.61 9.54 -8.44
CA CYS A 40 -12.94 10.67 -9.32
C CYS A 40 -13.99 10.31 -10.40
N GLY A 41 -14.85 9.32 -10.14
CA GLY A 41 -16.03 9.01 -10.97
C GLY A 41 -15.79 8.06 -12.14
N GLY A 42 -14.59 7.49 -12.27
CA GLY A 42 -14.28 6.45 -13.25
C GLY A 42 -14.58 5.04 -12.76
N GLN A 43 -14.28 4.07 -13.62
CA GLN A 43 -14.40 2.64 -13.31
C GLN A 43 -13.14 1.90 -13.76
N LEU A 44 -12.77 0.88 -12.99
CA LEU A 44 -11.65 0.01 -13.30
C LEU A 44 -12.12 -1.42 -13.46
N LEU A 45 -12.03 -1.96 -14.68
CA LEU A 45 -12.58 -3.25 -15.05
C LEU A 45 -11.48 -4.21 -15.50
N ILE A 46 -11.61 -5.48 -15.13
CA ILE A 46 -10.82 -6.58 -15.69
C ILE A 46 -11.71 -7.28 -16.71
N ILE A 47 -11.30 -7.29 -17.99
CA ILE A 47 -12.08 -7.87 -19.09
C ILE A 47 -11.62 -9.33 -19.31
N PRO A 48 -12.39 -10.36 -18.94
CA PRO A 48 -11.92 -11.76 -18.98
C PRO A 48 -11.60 -12.30 -20.38
N CYS A 49 -12.17 -11.67 -21.41
CA CYS A 49 -11.94 -11.99 -22.82
C CYS A 49 -10.64 -11.39 -23.36
N SER A 50 -10.07 -10.37 -22.72
CA SER A 50 -8.79 -9.77 -23.09
C SER A 50 -7.67 -10.40 -22.26
N ARG A 51 -6.79 -11.17 -22.90
CA ARG A 51 -5.78 -11.97 -22.21
C ARG A 51 -4.39 -11.65 -22.73
N VAL A 52 -3.49 -11.30 -21.80
CA VAL A 52 -2.08 -11.07 -22.09
C VAL A 52 -1.24 -11.83 -21.06
N GLY A 53 -0.29 -12.63 -21.53
CA GLY A 53 0.65 -13.35 -20.65
C GLY A 53 1.75 -12.42 -20.15
N HIS A 54 2.03 -12.44 -18.85
CA HIS A 54 3.16 -11.72 -18.24
C HIS A 54 4.07 -12.70 -17.50
N ILE A 55 5.37 -12.67 -17.81
CA ILE A 55 6.37 -13.54 -17.16
C ILE A 55 6.78 -12.90 -15.84
N PHE A 56 6.24 -13.41 -14.73
CA PHE A 56 6.63 -12.98 -13.39
C PHE A 56 8.07 -13.41 -13.07
N ARG A 57 8.90 -12.43 -12.68
CA ARG A 57 10.28 -12.66 -12.26
C ARG A 57 10.33 -12.95 -10.76
N LYS A 58 11.30 -13.77 -10.34
CA LYS A 58 11.52 -14.07 -8.90
C LYS A 58 12.03 -12.87 -8.10
N ARG A 59 12.74 -11.93 -8.76
CA ARG A 59 13.32 -10.73 -8.16
C ARG A 59 13.27 -9.58 -9.14
N ARG A 60 13.31 -8.35 -8.61
CA ARG A 60 13.42 -7.13 -9.40
C ARG A 60 14.75 -7.14 -10.17
N PRO A 61 14.74 -6.91 -11.49
CA PRO A 61 15.97 -6.91 -12.28
C PRO A 61 16.84 -5.66 -12.07
N TYR A 62 16.25 -4.58 -11.55
CA TYR A 62 16.93 -3.32 -11.28
C TYR A 62 16.71 -2.91 -9.83
N GLY A 63 17.76 -2.44 -9.17
CA GLY A 63 17.67 -1.76 -7.88
C GLY A 63 17.38 -0.28 -8.09
N SER A 64 17.01 0.41 -7.02
CA SER A 64 16.92 1.87 -7.03
C SER A 64 18.34 2.47 -7.09
N PRO A 65 18.58 3.50 -7.92
CA PRO A 65 19.80 4.30 -7.86
C PRO A 65 20.04 4.76 -6.42
N GLY A 66 21.23 4.48 -5.89
CA GLY A 66 21.61 4.86 -4.52
C GLY A 66 20.94 4.07 -3.39
N GLY A 67 20.24 2.97 -3.68
CA GLY A 67 19.61 2.13 -2.65
C GLY A 67 18.38 2.75 -1.98
N GLN A 68 17.83 3.83 -2.55
CA GLN A 68 16.65 4.49 -2.01
C GLN A 68 15.41 3.58 -2.08
N ASP A 69 14.64 3.55 -1.00
CA ASP A 69 13.35 2.83 -0.96
C ASP A 69 12.28 3.68 -1.66
N THR A 70 12.26 3.61 -2.99
CA THR A 70 11.31 4.35 -3.85
C THR A 70 9.87 3.92 -3.60
N MET A 71 9.65 2.65 -3.24
CA MET A 71 8.32 2.14 -2.93
C MET A 71 7.73 2.89 -1.75
N ALA A 72 8.48 3.09 -0.66
CA ALA A 72 7.98 3.84 0.48
C ALA A 72 7.75 5.32 0.16
N HIS A 73 8.65 5.96 -0.61
CA HIS A 73 8.47 7.34 -1.05
C HIS A 73 7.16 7.52 -1.84
N ASN A 74 6.95 6.69 -2.86
CA ASN A 74 5.75 6.75 -3.70
C ASN A 74 4.49 6.37 -2.91
N SER A 75 4.59 5.38 -2.01
CA SER A 75 3.47 4.96 -1.17
C SER A 75 3.05 6.06 -0.20
N LEU A 76 3.99 6.84 0.34
CA LEU A 76 3.69 8.03 1.14
C LEU A 76 2.98 9.10 0.31
N ARG A 77 3.46 9.42 -0.90
CA ARG A 77 2.79 10.37 -1.80
C ARG A 77 1.34 9.98 -2.04
N LEU A 78 1.10 8.73 -2.41
CA LEU A 78 -0.23 8.16 -2.59
C LEU A 78 -1.07 8.25 -1.31
N ALA A 79 -0.53 7.84 -0.17
CA ALA A 79 -1.28 7.78 1.08
C ALA A 79 -1.72 9.18 1.54
N HIS A 80 -0.82 10.17 1.43
CA HIS A 80 -1.10 11.55 1.80
C HIS A 80 -2.10 12.24 0.87
N VAL A 81 -2.20 11.83 -0.40
CA VAL A 81 -3.15 12.41 -1.36
C VAL A 81 -4.50 11.69 -1.34
N TRP A 82 -4.54 10.37 -1.20
CA TRP A 82 -5.74 9.57 -1.51
C TRP A 82 -6.34 8.79 -0.35
N MET A 83 -5.62 8.56 0.75
CA MET A 83 -6.09 7.68 1.84
C MET A 83 -6.74 8.42 3.03
N ASP A 84 -6.86 9.75 2.98
CA ASP A 84 -7.48 10.55 4.05
C ASP A 84 -6.94 10.18 5.45
N GLU A 85 -7.81 9.93 6.43
CA GLU A 85 -7.45 9.46 7.78
C GLU A 85 -6.95 8.01 7.82
N TYR A 86 -7.25 7.20 6.80
CA TYR A 86 -6.86 5.79 6.74
C TYR A 86 -5.36 5.61 6.48
N LYS A 87 -4.64 6.66 6.05
CA LYS A 87 -3.18 6.63 5.96
C LYS A 87 -2.53 6.30 7.32
N GLU A 88 -3.18 6.62 8.44
CA GLU A 88 -2.65 6.28 9.76
C GLU A 88 -2.46 4.78 9.96
N GLN A 89 -3.27 3.95 9.31
CA GLN A 89 -3.09 2.49 9.37
C GLN A 89 -1.81 2.05 8.68
N TYR A 90 -1.53 2.63 7.52
CA TYR A 90 -0.26 2.42 6.82
C TYR A 90 0.94 2.89 7.66
N LEU A 91 0.83 4.08 8.28
CA LEU A 91 1.88 4.65 9.12
C LEU A 91 2.06 3.90 10.45
N ASN A 92 1.00 3.31 11.02
CA ASN A 92 1.10 2.48 12.22
C ASN A 92 1.82 1.15 11.95
N LEU A 93 1.68 0.59 10.75
CA LEU A 93 2.41 -0.60 10.33
C LEU A 93 3.88 -0.31 10.00
N ARG A 94 4.19 0.94 9.61
CA ARG A 94 5.54 1.40 9.31
C ARG A 94 5.85 2.76 9.97
N PRO A 95 6.02 2.79 11.31
CA PRO A 95 6.21 4.04 12.06
C PRO A 95 7.41 4.87 11.58
N GLU A 96 8.44 4.21 11.04
CA GLU A 96 9.64 4.85 10.50
C GLU A 96 9.35 5.77 9.29
N LEU A 97 8.17 5.63 8.66
CA LEU A 97 7.78 6.44 7.52
C LEU A 97 7.15 7.79 7.89
N ARG A 98 6.79 8.02 9.16
CA ARG A 98 6.15 9.30 9.58
C ARG A 98 7.04 10.51 9.35
N GLU A 99 8.34 10.37 9.62
CA GLU A 99 9.33 11.45 9.48
C GLU A 99 9.97 11.49 8.09
N ARG A 100 9.53 10.62 7.17
CA ARG A 100 10.17 10.49 5.86
C ARG A 100 9.58 11.48 4.86
N ALA A 101 10.47 12.22 4.18
CA ALA A 101 10.07 13.13 3.13
C ALA A 101 9.47 12.40 1.91
N TYR A 102 8.34 12.91 1.44
CA TYR A 102 7.63 12.44 0.24
C TYR A 102 7.52 13.52 -0.85
N GLY A 103 8.19 14.67 -0.68
CA GLY A 103 8.18 15.77 -1.64
C GLY A 103 6.87 16.54 -1.70
N ASP A 104 6.77 17.47 -2.66
CA ASP A 104 5.56 18.27 -2.86
C ASP A 104 4.46 17.45 -3.56
N ILE A 105 3.24 17.54 -3.02
CA ILE A 105 2.03 16.87 -3.51
C ILE A 105 0.91 17.87 -3.85
N SER A 106 1.19 19.17 -3.82
CA SER A 106 0.22 20.25 -4.04
C SER A 106 -0.57 20.07 -5.34
N GLU A 107 0.12 19.74 -6.43
CA GLU A 107 -0.48 19.54 -7.75
C GLU A 107 -1.45 18.33 -7.75
N ARG A 108 -1.11 17.26 -7.04
CA ARG A 108 -1.95 16.05 -6.91
C ARG A 108 -3.19 16.33 -6.07
N GLN A 109 -3.05 17.11 -4.99
CA GLN A 109 -4.18 17.58 -4.19
C GLN A 109 -5.10 18.50 -5.01
N ALA A 110 -4.54 19.38 -5.84
CA ALA A 110 -5.31 20.25 -6.73
C ALA A 110 -6.11 19.45 -7.76
N VAL A 111 -5.55 18.38 -8.32
CA VAL A 111 -6.29 17.45 -9.20
C VAL A 111 -7.46 16.83 -8.45
N ARG A 112 -7.25 16.32 -7.23
CA ARG A 112 -8.32 15.71 -6.41
C ARG A 112 -9.46 16.70 -6.12
N GLN A 113 -9.13 17.95 -5.81
CA GLN A 113 -10.10 19.01 -5.56
C GLN A 113 -10.85 19.40 -6.83
N ARG A 114 -10.13 19.65 -7.93
CA ARG A 114 -10.70 20.07 -9.22
C ARG A 114 -11.68 19.04 -9.78
N LEU A 115 -11.36 17.76 -9.66
CA LEU A 115 -12.22 16.65 -10.11
C LEU A 115 -13.31 16.27 -9.10
N GLN A 116 -13.37 16.97 -7.95
CA GLN A 116 -14.38 16.74 -6.90
C GLN A 116 -14.45 15.27 -6.45
N CYS A 117 -13.29 14.64 -6.31
CA CYS A 117 -13.21 13.21 -6.02
C CYS A 117 -13.79 12.88 -4.63
N HIS A 118 -14.38 11.70 -4.51
CA HIS A 118 -14.90 11.14 -3.27
C HIS A 118 -13.80 10.90 -2.22
N SER A 119 -14.23 10.65 -0.98
CA SER A 119 -13.33 10.26 0.11
C SER A 119 -12.86 8.82 0.00
N PHE A 120 -11.77 8.48 0.68
CA PHE A 120 -11.30 7.11 0.77
C PHE A 120 -12.30 6.23 1.52
N LYS A 121 -13.00 6.79 2.51
CA LYS A 121 -14.13 6.13 3.17
C LYS A 121 -15.19 5.69 2.16
N TRP A 122 -15.61 6.59 1.26
CA TRP A 122 -16.58 6.24 0.21
C TRP A 122 -16.06 5.09 -0.67
N TYR A 123 -14.77 5.11 -1.02
CA TYR A 123 -14.15 4.03 -1.80
C TYR A 123 -14.25 2.69 -1.07
N LEU A 124 -13.94 2.65 0.23
CA LEU A 124 -14.07 1.43 1.02
C LEU A 124 -15.52 0.97 1.15
N ASP A 125 -16.44 1.87 1.44
CA ASP A 125 -17.85 1.52 1.65
C ASP A 125 -18.55 1.08 0.35
N THR A 126 -18.13 1.62 -0.79
CA THR A 126 -18.86 1.47 -2.07
C THR A 126 -18.14 0.57 -3.07
N ILE A 127 -16.82 0.68 -3.18
CA ILE A 127 -16.03 0.02 -4.23
C ILE A 127 -15.32 -1.23 -3.71
N TYR A 128 -14.84 -1.22 -2.47
CA TYR A 128 -14.17 -2.37 -1.87
C TYR A 128 -14.67 -2.73 -0.46
N PRO A 129 -15.99 -2.99 -0.29
CA PRO A 129 -16.61 -3.24 1.01
C PRO A 129 -16.14 -4.55 1.67
N GLU A 130 -15.59 -5.50 0.90
CA GLU A 130 -15.05 -6.75 1.42
C GLU A 130 -13.71 -6.56 2.14
N MET A 131 -13.06 -5.40 1.96
CA MET A 131 -11.82 -5.09 2.66
C MET A 131 -12.15 -4.77 4.13
N GLN A 132 -11.86 -5.72 5.02
CA GLN A 132 -12.00 -5.52 6.45
C GLN A 132 -10.92 -4.55 6.95
N VAL A 133 -11.28 -3.27 7.02
CA VAL A 133 -10.41 -2.23 7.54
C VAL A 133 -10.88 -1.89 8.95
N ALA A 134 -9.98 -1.92 9.93
CA ALA A 134 -10.30 -1.42 11.27
C ALA A 134 -10.79 0.03 11.14
N SER A 135 -11.78 0.45 11.93
CA SER A 135 -12.17 1.87 11.93
C SER A 135 -10.93 2.74 12.20
N PRO A 136 -10.73 3.88 11.52
CA PRO A 136 -9.63 4.80 11.83
C PRO A 136 -9.68 5.31 13.28
N HIS A 137 -10.83 5.16 13.95
CA HIS A 137 -11.00 5.45 15.39
C HIS A 137 -10.73 4.25 16.31
N ASN A 138 -10.58 3.04 15.78
CA ASN A 138 -10.11 1.93 16.58
C ASN A 138 -8.63 2.19 16.88
N LYS A 139 -8.27 2.14 18.16
CA LYS A 139 -6.87 2.24 18.57
C LYS A 139 -6.07 1.19 17.78
N PRO A 140 -4.95 1.56 17.14
CA PRO A 140 -4.08 0.57 16.51
C PRO A 140 -3.76 -0.49 17.56
N GLN A 141 -3.99 -1.76 17.22
CA GLN A 141 -3.49 -2.85 18.05
C GLN A 141 -1.98 -2.68 18.07
N GLN A 142 -1.43 -2.43 19.26
CA GLN A 142 0.00 -2.27 19.36
C GLN A 142 0.65 -3.61 19.04
N PRO A 143 1.75 -3.62 18.28
CA PRO A 143 2.53 -4.82 18.07
C PRO A 143 2.82 -5.50 19.42
N VAL A 144 2.39 -6.76 19.57
CA VAL A 144 2.51 -7.49 20.83
C VAL A 144 3.62 -8.53 20.73
N PHE A 145 4.46 -8.58 21.75
CA PHE A 145 5.39 -9.68 21.98
C PHE A 145 4.74 -10.71 22.90
N LEU A 146 4.61 -11.94 22.42
CA LEU A 146 4.07 -13.05 23.20
C LEU A 146 5.22 -13.84 23.83
N ARG A 147 5.54 -13.54 25.09
CA ARG A 147 6.55 -14.25 25.89
C ARG A 147 5.91 -15.31 26.78
N ASN A 148 6.40 -16.54 26.70
CA ASN A 148 6.13 -17.58 27.67
C ASN A 148 7.03 -17.37 28.89
N LEU A 149 6.43 -17.06 30.04
CA LEU A 149 7.16 -16.76 31.28
C LEU A 149 7.87 -17.99 31.90
N GLN A 150 7.37 -19.20 31.66
CA GLN A 150 7.94 -20.42 32.23
C GLN A 150 9.19 -20.89 31.47
N ALA A 151 9.17 -20.77 30.15
CA ALA A 151 10.26 -21.21 29.27
C ALA A 151 11.26 -20.10 28.92
N ASP A 152 10.95 -18.86 29.31
CA ASP A 152 11.65 -17.64 28.91
C ASP A 152 11.91 -17.53 27.40
N ARG A 153 10.85 -17.76 26.62
CA ARG A 153 10.91 -17.80 25.14
C ARG A 153 9.73 -17.07 24.53
N CYS A 154 9.94 -16.53 23.34
CA CYS A 154 8.94 -15.79 22.59
C CYS A 154 8.39 -16.60 21.42
N LEU A 155 7.12 -16.35 21.12
CA LEU A 155 6.42 -16.94 19.98
C LEU A 155 7.02 -16.41 18.67
N VAL A 156 7.30 -17.31 17.73
CA VAL A 156 7.83 -17.01 16.39
C VAL A 156 7.00 -17.74 15.36
N ALA A 157 6.55 -17.03 14.33
CA ALA A 157 5.99 -17.68 13.14
C ALA A 157 7.13 -18.26 12.27
N GLN A 158 7.25 -19.58 12.20
CA GLN A 158 8.29 -20.25 11.42
C GLN A 158 7.88 -20.40 9.96
N GLY A 159 8.69 -19.85 9.05
CA GLY A 159 8.48 -19.95 7.61
C GLY A 159 8.70 -18.60 6.93
N ARG A 160 8.36 -18.50 5.65
CA ARG A 160 8.30 -17.19 5.00
C ARG A 160 7.04 -16.47 5.48
N SER A 161 7.11 -15.16 5.67
CA SER A 161 5.96 -14.31 6.06
C SER A 161 4.70 -14.49 5.18
N THR A 162 4.85 -15.01 3.95
CA THR A 162 3.75 -15.29 3.02
C THR A 162 3.23 -16.73 3.04
N GLN A 163 3.84 -17.63 3.80
CA GLN A 163 3.45 -19.03 3.88
C GLN A 163 2.31 -19.23 4.88
N LYS A 164 1.10 -19.48 4.36
CA LYS A 164 -0.04 -19.89 5.20
C LYS A 164 0.18 -21.30 5.74
N GLY A 165 -0.20 -21.54 7.00
CA GLY A 165 -0.09 -22.84 7.67
C GLY A 165 1.32 -23.19 8.17
N GLY A 166 2.22 -22.21 8.28
CA GLY A 166 3.51 -22.40 8.94
C GLY A 166 3.36 -22.75 10.42
N ALA A 167 4.32 -23.51 10.95
CA ALA A 167 4.35 -23.82 12.38
C ALA A 167 4.69 -22.57 13.19
N VAL A 168 4.09 -22.45 14.37
CA VAL A 168 4.45 -21.42 15.34
C VAL A 168 5.28 -22.07 16.44
N VAL A 169 6.45 -21.52 16.75
CA VAL A 169 7.44 -22.13 17.64
C VAL A 169 7.92 -21.15 18.72
N LEU A 170 8.56 -21.67 19.76
CA LEU A 170 9.20 -20.88 20.81
C LEU A 170 10.70 -20.73 20.56
N ARG A 171 11.21 -19.49 20.49
CA ARG A 171 12.64 -19.15 20.36
C ARG A 171 13.07 -18.16 21.43
N SER A 172 14.37 -17.91 21.53
CA SER A 172 14.90 -16.82 22.35
C SER A 172 14.24 -15.50 21.96
N CYS A 173 13.83 -14.72 22.95
CA CYS A 173 13.20 -13.44 22.73
C CYS A 173 14.19 -12.45 22.12
N ASP A 174 13.81 -11.83 21.01
CA ASP A 174 14.55 -10.77 20.33
C ASP A 174 13.57 -9.68 19.88
N THR A 175 13.66 -8.52 20.51
CA THR A 175 12.78 -7.37 20.24
C THR A 175 13.01 -6.75 18.86
N HIS A 176 14.08 -7.12 18.17
CA HIS A 176 14.39 -6.65 16.82
C HIS A 176 13.95 -7.65 15.75
N ASN A 177 13.48 -8.84 16.13
CA ASN A 177 13.01 -9.84 15.18
C ASN A 177 11.55 -9.57 14.79
N PRO A 178 11.26 -9.15 13.54
CA PRO A 178 9.90 -8.88 13.09
C PRO A 178 9.00 -10.12 13.07
N GLU A 179 9.56 -11.33 13.09
CA GLU A 179 8.78 -12.59 13.15
C GLU A 179 8.24 -12.89 14.57
N GLN A 180 8.65 -12.11 15.58
CA GLN A 180 8.15 -12.18 16.96
C GLN A 180 7.11 -11.11 17.29
N VAL A 181 6.78 -10.26 16.31
CA VAL A 181 5.87 -9.13 16.46
C VAL A 181 4.53 -9.50 15.81
N HIS A 182 3.46 -9.50 16.61
CA HIS A 182 2.10 -9.88 16.20
C HIS A 182 1.10 -8.73 16.31
#